data_AF-A0A9W8GTJ6-F1
#
_entry.id   AF-A0A9W8GTJ6-F1
#
_cell.length_a   1.000
_cell.length_b   1.000
_cell.length_c   1.000
_cell.angle_alpha   90.00
_cell.angle_beta   90.00
_cell.angle_gamma   90.00
#
_symmetry.space_group_name_H-M   'P 1'
#
loop_
_entity.id
_entity.type
_entity.pdbx_description
1 polymer ?
#
loop_
_entity_poly.entity_id
_entity_poly.type
_entity_poly.pdbx_seq_one_letter_code
_entity_poly.pdbx_strand_id
1 'polypeptide(L)'
;MSDVASSAASATTADAVAAAAASTQPKKIVVRFKAIGNAPILKKYIYKISSAQRFQALIVFLRKELAYKPVDPLFVYVNSAFSPAPDETVYNLVRCFGLDNQLTINYATTPAWG
;
A
#
# COMPACT_ATOMS: atom_id res chain seq x y z
N MET A 1 14.00 -12.23 -53.55
CA MET A 1 14.28 -11.18 -52.56
C MET A 1 13.14 -11.22 -51.56
N SER A 2 13.09 -12.25 -50.70
CA SER A 2 13.89 -12.43 -49.47
C SER A 2 13.28 -11.65 -48.30
N ASP A 3 12.63 -12.42 -47.43
CA ASP A 3 12.51 -12.38 -45.96
C ASP A 3 12.47 -11.06 -45.18
N VAL A 4 11.49 -10.95 -44.26
CA VAL A 4 11.69 -10.77 -42.79
C VAL A 4 10.30 -10.73 -42.13
N ALA A 5 9.84 -11.81 -41.50
CA ALA A 5 10.00 -12.18 -40.09
C ALA A 5 9.38 -11.19 -39.08
N SER A 6 8.32 -11.69 -38.42
CA SER A 6 8.09 -11.70 -36.97
C SER A 6 8.31 -10.41 -36.15
N SER A 7 7.25 -9.92 -35.50
CA SER A 7 7.34 -9.63 -34.06
C SER A 7 5.96 -9.56 -33.42
N ALA A 8 5.70 -10.52 -32.53
CA ALA A 8 4.71 -10.40 -31.46
C ALA A 8 5.16 -9.33 -30.47
N ALA A 9 4.22 -8.53 -29.93
CA ALA A 9 4.39 -7.86 -28.65
C ALA A 9 3.02 -7.50 -28.06
N SER A 10 2.57 -8.37 -27.17
CA SER A 10 1.90 -8.05 -25.91
C SER A 10 0.66 -7.16 -25.95
N ALA A 11 -0.49 -7.84 -25.90
CA ALA A 11 -1.75 -7.25 -25.47
C ALA A 11 -1.60 -6.58 -24.09
N THR A 12 -1.65 -5.26 -24.05
CA THR A 12 -1.86 -4.49 -22.81
C THR A 12 -3.34 -4.52 -22.45
N THR A 13 -3.80 -5.65 -21.92
CA THR A 13 -5.06 -5.72 -21.16
C THR A 13 -4.76 -5.44 -19.68
N ALA A 14 -4.33 -4.21 -19.38
CA ALA A 14 -4.17 -3.73 -18.00
C ALA A 14 -5.43 -2.98 -17.49
N ASP A 15 -6.36 -2.62 -18.37
CA ASP A 15 -7.48 -1.70 -18.05
C ASP A 15 -8.85 -2.40 -17.84
N ALA A 16 -8.87 -3.72 -17.61
CA ALA A 16 -10.13 -4.49 -17.58
C ALA A 16 -10.59 -4.94 -16.18
N VAL A 17 -9.99 -4.46 -15.08
CA VAL A 17 -10.36 -4.91 -13.71
C VAL A 17 -11.03 -3.81 -12.86
N ALA A 18 -11.23 -2.61 -13.39
CA ALA A 18 -11.81 -1.49 -12.64
C ALA A 18 -13.35 -1.52 -12.53
N ALA A 19 -14.06 -2.31 -13.34
CA ALA A 19 -15.51 -2.17 -13.51
C ALA A 19 -16.41 -3.12 -12.69
N ALA A 20 -15.87 -3.94 -11.77
CA ALA A 20 -16.66 -4.95 -11.04
C ALA A 20 -16.82 -4.68 -9.51
N ALA A 21 -16.72 -3.44 -9.05
CA ALA A 21 -16.79 -3.10 -7.62
C ALA A 21 -17.85 -2.04 -7.27
N ALA A 22 -19.01 -2.09 -7.93
CA ALA A 22 -20.18 -1.28 -7.57
C ALA A 22 -20.94 -1.84 -6.35
N SER A 23 -20.24 -2.41 -5.36
CA SER A 23 -20.77 -2.76 -4.05
C SER A 23 -20.35 -1.68 -3.06
N THR A 24 -21.31 -1.19 -2.27
CA THR A 24 -21.21 -0.11 -1.27
C THR A 24 -19.82 0.04 -0.66
N GLN A 25 -19.04 0.96 -1.23
CA GLN A 25 -17.65 1.16 -0.85
C GLN A 25 -17.59 1.70 0.59
N PRO A 26 -16.87 1.03 1.52
CA PRO A 26 -16.71 1.57 2.86
C PRO A 26 -15.97 2.90 2.73
N LYS A 27 -16.65 4.00 3.09
CA LYS A 27 -16.10 5.37 3.01
C LYS A 27 -14.88 5.54 3.91
N LYS A 28 -14.77 4.73 4.96
CA LYS A 28 -13.67 4.75 5.93
C LYS A 28 -13.24 3.32 6.25
N ILE A 29 -11.94 3.14 6.33
CA ILE A 29 -11.26 1.88 6.59
C ILE A 29 -10.45 2.04 7.86
N VAL A 30 -10.36 0.97 8.66
CA VAL A 30 -9.50 0.96 9.85
C VAL A 30 -8.09 0.55 9.43
N VAL A 31 -7.10 1.40 9.71
CA VAL A 31 -5.69 1.10 9.48
C VAL A 31 -5.00 0.96 10.83
N ARG A 32 -4.34 -0.18 11.03
CA ARG A 32 -3.55 -0.49 12.22
C ARG A 32 -2.08 -0.39 11.88
N PHE A 33 -1.37 0.51 12.53
CA PHE A 33 0.07 0.65 12.40
C PHE A 33 0.79 -0.18 13.46
N LYS A 34 1.85 -0.89 13.07
CA LYS A 34 2.67 -1.70 13.96
C LYS A 34 4.15 -1.38 13.75
N ALA A 35 4.83 -0.97 14.83
CA ALA A 35 6.28 -0.81 14.82
C ALA A 35 6.95 -2.18 14.76
N ILE A 36 8.02 -2.27 13.97
CA ILE A 36 8.84 -3.47 13.82
C ILE A 36 10.29 -3.15 14.15
N GLY A 37 10.95 -4.06 14.87
CA GLY A 37 12.33 -3.89 15.31
C GLY A 37 12.46 -2.69 16.24
N ASN A 38 13.43 -1.81 15.94
CA ASN A 38 13.75 -0.63 16.74
C ASN A 38 12.98 0.63 16.30
N ALA A 39 11.94 0.51 15.47
CA ALA A 39 11.15 1.66 15.05
C ALA A 39 10.38 2.27 16.24
N PRO A 40 10.29 3.61 16.35
CA PRO A 40 9.57 4.27 17.44
C PRO A 40 8.08 3.92 17.43
N ILE A 41 7.50 3.62 18.59
CA ILE A 41 6.09 3.26 18.72
C ILE A 41 5.22 4.52 18.68
N LEU A 42 4.26 4.55 17.75
CA LEU A 42 3.24 5.61 17.69
C LEU A 42 2.35 5.63 18.95
N LYS A 43 1.99 6.84 19.39
CA LYS A 43 1.07 7.05 20.52
C LYS A 43 -0.32 6.45 20.27
N LYS A 44 -0.82 6.58 19.04
CA LYS A 44 -2.05 5.93 18.58
C LYS A 44 -1.67 5.06 17.39
N TYR A 45 -2.14 3.83 17.40
CA TYR A 45 -1.76 2.84 16.40
C TYR A 45 -2.94 2.36 15.56
N ILE A 46 -4.15 2.88 15.81
CA ILE A 46 -5.36 2.58 15.00
C ILE A 46 -5.95 3.89 14.49
N TYR A 47 -6.14 4.01 13.18
CA TYR A 47 -6.73 5.19 12.54
C TYR A 47 -7.86 4.80 11.62
N LYS A 48 -8.83 5.69 11.43
CA LYS A 48 -9.87 5.56 10.41
C LYS A 48 -9.51 6.47 9.25
N ILE A 49 -9.22 5.88 8.10
CA ILE A 49 -8.72 6.58 6.91
C ILE A 49 -9.73 6.44 5.79
N SER A 50 -9.86 7.47 4.95
CA SER A 50 -10.73 7.39 3.77
C SER A 50 -10.18 6.35 2.80
N SER A 51 -11.07 5.52 2.26
CA SER A 51 -10.73 4.46 1.29
C SER A 51 -10.12 5.01 0.00
N ALA A 52 -10.43 6.25 -0.36
CA ALA A 52 -9.88 6.94 -1.53
C ALA A 52 -8.43 7.44 -1.34
N GLN A 53 -7.86 7.33 -0.15
CA GLN A 53 -6.46 7.74 0.08
C GLN A 53 -5.50 6.77 -0.60
N ARG A 54 -4.38 7.31 -1.07
CA ARG A 54 -3.27 6.51 -1.61
C ARG A 54 -2.35 6.03 -0.50
N PHE A 55 -1.63 4.94 -0.76
CA PHE A 55 -0.65 4.39 0.16
C PHE A 55 0.46 5.40 0.48
N GLN A 56 0.89 6.20 -0.51
CA GLN A 56 1.84 7.30 -0.30
C GLN A 56 1.43 8.24 0.83
N ALA A 57 0.14 8.53 0.98
CA ALA A 57 -0.35 9.41 2.05
C ALA A 57 -0.11 8.79 3.44
N LEU A 58 -0.16 7.45 3.56
CA LEU A 58 0.17 6.75 4.80
C LEU A 58 1.66 6.84 5.14
N ILE A 59 2.53 6.76 4.13
CA ILE A 59 3.98 6.89 4.30
C ILE A 59 4.32 8.30 4.79
N VAL A 60 3.77 9.33 4.13
CA VAL A 60 3.98 10.73 4.53
C VAL A 60 3.42 10.99 5.93
N PHE A 61 2.24 10.43 6.24
CA PHE A 61 1.65 10.50 7.57
C PHE A 61 2.56 9.88 8.64
N LEU A 62 3.07 8.67 8.42
CA LEU A 62 3.99 8.00 9.34
C LEU A 62 5.27 8.81 9.57
N ARG A 63 5.86 9.36 8.50
CA ARG A 63 7.06 10.22 8.63
C ARG A 63 6.78 11.42 9.52
N LYS A 64 5.61 12.06 9.37
CA LYS A 64 5.21 13.20 10.20
C LYS A 64 5.03 12.81 11.67
N GLU A 65 4.32 11.72 11.94
CA GLU A 65 4.06 11.26 13.32
C GLU A 65 5.32 10.76 14.03
N LEU A 66 6.27 10.18 13.29
CA LEU A 66 7.56 9.73 13.81
C LEU A 66 8.61 10.85 13.87
N ALA A 67 8.30 12.05 13.35
CA ALA A 67 9.25 13.16 13.18
C ALA A 67 10.49 12.79 12.33
N TYR A 68 10.30 11.94 11.32
CA TYR A 68 11.37 11.48 10.42
C TYR A 68 11.54 12.42 9.23
N LYS A 69 12.80 12.69 8.88
CA LYS A 69 13.17 13.47 7.70
C LYS A 69 13.03 12.60 6.44
N PRO A 70 12.96 13.21 5.23
CA PRO A 70 12.93 12.47 3.97
C PRO A 70 14.14 11.55 3.77
N VAL A 71 15.30 11.95 4.32
CA VAL A 71 16.55 11.18 4.25
C VAL A 71 16.58 9.96 5.17
N ASP A 72 15.69 9.93 6.18
CA ASP A 72 15.67 8.83 7.15
C ASP A 72 15.02 7.59 6.51
N PRO A 73 15.61 6.40 6.70
CA PRO A 73 15.05 5.16 6.17
C PRO A 73 13.75 4.84 6.90
N LEU A 74 12.67 4.69 6.13
CA LEU A 74 11.38 4.22 6.60
C LEU A 74 10.83 3.23 5.59
N PHE A 75 10.73 1.97 6.01
CA PHE A 75 10.14 0.89 5.24
C PHE A 75 8.74 0.61 5.76
N VAL A 76 7.77 0.49 4.85
CA VAL A 76 6.37 0.30 5.19
C VAL A 76 5.82 -0.91 4.42
N TYR A 77 5.14 -1.79 5.13
CA TYR A 77 4.69 -3.08 4.62
C TYR A 77 3.23 -3.32 4.96
N VAL A 78 2.51 -4.02 4.08
CA VAL A 78 1.17 -4.54 4.34
C VAL A 78 1.30 -5.96 4.89
N ASN A 79 0.60 -6.25 6.00
CA ASN A 79 0.49 -7.58 6.61
C ASN A 79 1.82 -8.33 6.81
N SER A 80 2.91 -7.61 7.09
CA SER A 80 4.24 -8.18 7.33
C SER A 80 4.74 -9.07 6.18
N ALA A 81 4.40 -8.71 4.94
CA ALA A 81 4.71 -9.53 3.77
C ALA A 81 5.40 -8.72 2.67
N PHE A 82 4.80 -7.61 2.22
CA PHE A 82 5.28 -6.86 1.06
C PHE A 82 5.06 -5.36 1.21
N SER A 83 5.78 -4.55 0.42
CA SER A 83 5.58 -3.12 0.31
C SER A 83 4.78 -2.80 -0.95
N PRO A 84 3.54 -2.29 -0.85
CA PRO A 84 2.74 -1.95 -2.03
C PRO A 84 3.28 -0.70 -2.74
N ALA A 85 2.87 -0.53 -4.00
CA ALA A 85 3.20 0.65 -4.77
C ALA A 85 2.57 1.92 -4.14
N PRO A 86 3.27 3.07 -4.13
CA PRO A 86 2.81 4.28 -3.45
C PRO A 86 1.54 4.90 -4.07
N ASP A 87 1.29 4.65 -5.34
CA ASP A 87 0.12 5.05 -6.11
C ASP A 87 -1.12 4.21 -5.83
N GLU A 88 -0.95 3.04 -5.20
CA GLU A 88 -2.03 2.13 -4.86
C GLU A 88 -3.01 2.77 -3.86
N THR A 89 -4.30 2.46 -4.00
CA THR A 89 -5.33 2.98 -3.09
C THR A 89 -5.48 2.10 -1.87
N VAL A 90 -5.69 2.71 -0.70
CA VAL A 90 -5.97 1.96 0.55
C VAL A 90 -7.20 1.07 0.37
N TYR A 91 -8.18 1.52 -0.40
CA TYR A 91 -9.32 0.70 -0.79
C TYR A 91 -8.91 -0.64 -1.41
N ASN A 92 -8.11 -0.61 -2.48
CA ASN A 92 -7.71 -1.81 -3.18
C ASN A 92 -6.88 -2.73 -2.28
N LEU A 93 -5.98 -2.16 -1.47
CA LEU A 93 -5.19 -2.94 -0.49
C LEU A 93 -6.07 -3.66 0.51
N VAL A 94 -7.13 -3.02 1.02
CA VAL A 94 -8.06 -3.65 1.97
C VAL A 94 -8.94 -4.67 1.30
N ARG A 95 -9.36 -4.43 0.06
CA ARG A 95 -10.14 -5.39 -0.71
C ARG A 95 -9.36 -6.69 -0.95
N CYS A 96 -8.06 -6.59 -1.24
CA CYS A 96 -7.23 -7.74 -1.57
C CYS A 96 -6.58 -8.40 -0.34
N PHE A 97 -6.19 -7.61 0.66
CA PHE A 97 -5.36 -8.06 1.79
C PHE A 97 -5.94 -7.69 3.16
N GLY A 98 -7.08 -7.01 3.22
CA GLY A 98 -7.70 -6.63 4.48
C GLY A 98 -8.45 -7.79 5.15
N LEU A 99 -8.66 -7.65 6.45
CA LEU A 99 -9.53 -8.52 7.25
C LEU A 99 -10.54 -7.63 7.97
N ASP A 100 -11.83 -7.91 7.88
CA ASP A 100 -12.91 -7.16 8.54
C ASP A 100 -12.88 -5.63 8.27
N ASN A 101 -12.60 -5.24 7.02
CA ASN A 101 -12.38 -3.83 6.64
C ASN A 101 -11.24 -3.13 7.41
N GLN A 102 -10.27 -3.92 7.87
CA GLN A 102 -9.06 -3.44 8.52
C GLN A 102 -7.83 -3.79 7.69
N LEU A 103 -6.84 -2.90 7.69
CA LEU A 103 -5.53 -3.12 7.09
C LEU A 103 -4.45 -3.01 8.15
N THR A 104 -3.52 -3.98 8.19
CA THR A 104 -2.36 -3.89 9.06
C THR A 104 -1.16 -3.38 8.27
N ILE A 105 -0.63 -2.25 8.72
CA ILE A 105 0.55 -1.60 8.17
C ILE A 105 1.69 -1.72 9.17
N ASN A 106 2.78 -2.32 8.74
CA ASN A 106 3.97 -2.50 9.55
C ASN A 106 5.03 -1.52 9.08
N TYR A 107 5.75 -0.88 10.00
CA TYR A 107 6.82 0.05 9.66
C TYR A 107 8.11 -0.27 10.42
N ALA A 108 9.24 -0.09 9.74
CA ALA A 108 10.57 -0.43 10.22
C ALA A 108 11.63 0.59 9.75
N THR A 109 12.72 0.71 10.49
CA THR A 109 13.91 1.52 10.11
C THR A 109 14.88 0.76 9.22
N THR A 110 14.82 -0.57 9.24
CA THR A 110 15.61 -1.47 8.40
C THR A 110 14.68 -2.31 7.53
N PRO A 111 15.16 -2.80 6.36
CA PRO A 111 14.42 -3.79 5.59
C PRO A 111 14.10 -5.01 6.46
N ALA A 112 12.85 -5.48 6.40
CA ALA A 112 12.37 -6.59 7.23
C ALA A 112 11.70 -7.69 6.39
N TRP A 113 11.09 -7.30 5.26
CA TRP A 113 10.46 -8.20 4.30
C TRP A 113 10.80 -7.75 2.88
N GLY A 114 10.84 -8.70 1.96
CA GLY A 114 11.26 -8.52 0.57
C GLY A 114 11.51 -9.87 -0.07
#